data_AF-A0A183Q1J5-F1
#
_entry.id   AF-A0A183Q1J5-F1
#
_cell.length_a   1.000
_cell.length_b   1.000
_cell.length_c   1.000
_cell.angle_alpha   90.00
_cell.angle_beta   90.00
_cell.angle_gamma   90.00
#
_symmetry.space_group_name_H-M   'P 1'
#
loop_
_entity.id
_entity.type
_entity.pdbx_description
1 polymer ?
#
loop_
_entity_poly.entity_id
_entity_poly.type
_entity_poly.pdbx_seq_one_letter_code
_entity_poly.pdbx_strand_id
1 'polypeptide(L)'
;MSIIGIDLLQHHSLLIGLREQRLLDGNTNLSVRLTSSSGCGLSPVTVRRTTDPFYRQLLDKCSKIYQTQPKLPCVPSAVTHHIITTEPSVLSKARLLAPGKLRLAKNEFDNMMGLEVVQPPNRPSSSPLRVGDG
;
A
#
# COMPACT_ATOMS: atom_id res chain seq x y z
N MET A 1 -0.89 -10.90 -5.01
CA MET A 1 -0.60 -11.53 -6.32
C MET A 1 0.87 -11.84 -6.37
N SER A 2 1.26 -13.12 -6.39
CA SER A 2 2.67 -13.48 -6.57
C SER A 2 2.95 -13.53 -8.08
N ILE A 3 3.92 -12.76 -8.55
CA ILE A 3 4.37 -12.77 -9.95
C ILE A 3 5.69 -13.53 -9.95
N ILE A 4 5.74 -14.63 -10.70
CA ILE A 4 6.99 -15.38 -10.90
C ILE A 4 7.82 -14.61 -11.92
N GLY A 5 9.06 -14.30 -11.57
CA GLY A 5 10.01 -13.64 -12.46
C GLY A 5 10.50 -14.55 -13.58
N ILE A 6 10.77 -13.95 -14.74
CA ILE A 6 11.32 -14.65 -15.92
C ILE A 6 12.72 -15.22 -15.64
N ASP A 7 13.48 -14.55 -14.78
CA ASP A 7 14.81 -14.93 -14.29
C ASP A 7 14.77 -16.27 -13.53
N LEU A 8 13.76 -16.47 -12.70
CA LEU A 8 13.54 -17.73 -11.99
C LEU A 8 13.23 -18.87 -12.95
N LEU A 9 12.37 -18.61 -13.95
CA LEU A 9 12.04 -19.60 -14.98
C LEU A 9 13.28 -19.98 -15.79
N GLN A 10 14.09 -19.00 -16.16
CA GLN A 10 15.34 -19.22 -16.90
C GLN A 10 16.36 -20.00 -16.06
N HIS A 11 16.53 -19.66 -14.79
CA HIS A 11 17.47 -20.33 -13.89
C HIS A 11 17.18 -21.83 -13.75
N HIS A 12 15.89 -22.21 -13.73
CA HIS A 12 15.46 -23.60 -13.58
C HIS A 12 15.06 -24.28 -14.90
N SER A 13 15.39 -23.68 -16.06
CA SER A 13 15.00 -24.20 -17.39
C SER A 13 13.50 -24.49 -17.53
N LEU A 14 12.65 -23.69 -16.87
CA LEU A 14 11.21 -23.88 -16.86
C LEU A 14 10.56 -23.16 -18.04
N LEU A 15 9.74 -23.88 -18.81
CA LEU A 15 9.03 -23.36 -19.98
C LEU A 15 7.52 -23.37 -19.75
N ILE A 16 6.85 -22.25 -20.06
CA ILE A 16 5.40 -22.12 -19.92
C ILE A 16 4.71 -22.45 -21.25
N GLY A 17 4.02 -23.59 -21.28
CA GLY A 17 3.13 -23.98 -22.38
C GLY A 17 1.75 -23.35 -22.21
N LEU A 18 1.54 -22.15 -22.76
CA LEU A 18 0.27 -21.42 -22.65
C LEU A 18 -0.92 -22.17 -23.27
N ARG A 19 -0.70 -22.86 -24.40
CA ARG A 19 -1.75 -23.60 -25.12
C ARG A 19 -2.27 -24.80 -24.33
N GLU A 20 -1.36 -25.51 -23.66
CA GLU A 20 -1.70 -26.73 -22.90
C GLU A 20 -1.90 -26.45 -21.40
N GLN A 21 -1.70 -25.20 -20.98
CA GLN A 21 -1.65 -24.80 -19.58
C GLN A 21 -0.70 -25.71 -18.80
N ARG A 22 0.55 -25.82 -19.26
CA ARG A 22 1.57 -26.67 -18.64
C ARG A 22 2.83 -25.89 -18.32
N LEU A 23 3.49 -26.25 -17.23
CA LEU A 23 4.86 -25.87 -16.94
C LEU A 23 5.75 -27.08 -17.24
N LEU A 24 6.73 -26.91 -18.12
CA LEU A 24 7.67 -27.94 -18.55
C LEU A 24 9.02 -27.67 -17.88
N ASP A 25 9.64 -28.72 -17.35
CA ASP A 25 11.03 -28.68 -16.89
C ASP A 25 11.94 -29.13 -18.04
N GLY A 26 12.75 -28.22 -18.57
CA GLY A 26 13.69 -28.48 -19.65
C GLY A 26 14.84 -29.41 -19.26
N ASN A 27 15.10 -29.61 -17.96
CA ASN A 27 16.17 -30.50 -17.50
C ASN A 27 15.69 -31.95 -17.35
N THR A 28 14.44 -32.15 -16.90
CA THR A 28 13.91 -33.50 -16.59
C THR A 28 12.82 -33.96 -17.57
N ASN A 29 12.37 -33.10 -18.50
CA ASN A 29 11.20 -33.31 -19.36
C ASN A 29 9.90 -33.60 -18.58
N LEU A 30 9.85 -33.30 -17.28
CA LEU A 30 8.63 -33.40 -16.49
C LEU A 30 7.68 -32.26 -16.86
N SER A 31 6.39 -32.54 -16.80
CA SER A 31 5.35 -31.54 -17.05
C SER A 31 4.33 -31.52 -15.92
N VAL A 32 3.96 -30.32 -15.49
CA VAL A 32 2.89 -30.10 -14.52
C VAL A 32 1.79 -29.29 -15.18
N ARG A 33 0.54 -29.76 -15.07
CA ARG A 33 -0.62 -29.01 -15.55
C ARG A 33 -0.87 -27.83 -14.60
N LEU A 34 -0.86 -26.63 -15.14
CA LEU A 34 -1.28 -25.42 -14.46
C LEU A 34 -2.78 -25.51 -14.21
N THR A 35 -3.18 -25.29 -12.96
CA THR A 35 -4.58 -25.13 -12.60
C THR A 35 -4.83 -23.66 -12.27
N SER A 36 -5.90 -23.11 -12.82
CA SER A 36 -6.38 -21.80 -12.39
C SER A 36 -6.92 -21.96 -10.98
N SER A 37 -6.25 -21.40 -9.97
CA SER A 37 -6.87 -21.30 -8.66
C SER A 37 -7.98 -20.25 -8.76
N SER A 38 -9.21 -20.62 -8.38
CA SER A 38 -10.29 -19.67 -8.14
C SER A 38 -10.05 -18.97 -6.79
N GLY A 39 -8.85 -18.42 -6.62
CA GLY A 39 -8.45 -17.69 -5.43
C GLY A 39 -9.07 -16.30 -5.47
N CYS A 40 -10.09 -16.11 -4.63
CA CYS A 40 -10.72 -14.84 -4.32
C CYS A 40 -9.68 -13.70 -4.31
N GLY A 41 -9.99 -12.60 -5.01
CA GLY A 41 -9.09 -11.49 -5.30
C GLY A 41 -8.10 -11.19 -4.19
N LEU A 42 -6.85 -11.61 -4.39
CA LEU A 42 -5.75 -11.36 -3.47
C LEU A 42 -5.31 -9.90 -3.62
N SER A 43 -6.13 -8.99 -3.08
CA SER A 43 -5.69 -7.65 -2.77
C SER A 43 -4.52 -7.76 -1.78
N PRO A 44 -3.39 -7.06 -2.00
CA PRO A 44 -2.26 -7.03 -1.06
C PRO A 44 -2.68 -6.64 0.36
N VAL A 45 -3.79 -5.90 0.49
CA VAL A 45 -4.36 -5.43 1.76
C VAL A 45 -5.12 -6.55 2.50
N THR A 46 -5.52 -7.62 1.81
CA THR A 46 -6.41 -8.69 2.35
C THR A 46 -5.69 -10.03 2.56
N VAL A 47 -4.34 -10.04 2.58
CA VAL A 47 -3.49 -11.21 2.91
C VAL A 47 -3.67 -11.69 4.36
N ARG A 48 -4.61 -11.10 5.10
CA ARG A 48 -5.02 -11.57 6.43
C ARG A 48 -5.80 -12.88 6.43
N ARG A 49 -6.44 -13.28 5.32
CA ARG A 49 -7.36 -14.44 5.33
C ARG A 49 -6.74 -15.80 5.00
N THR A 50 -5.52 -15.83 4.49
CA THR A 50 -4.82 -17.07 4.10
C THR A 50 -3.38 -17.07 4.58
N THR A 51 -3.14 -16.66 5.82
CA THR A 51 -1.80 -16.81 6.41
C THR A 51 -1.63 -18.25 6.89
N ASP A 52 -0.70 -18.96 6.25
CA ASP A 52 -0.21 -20.27 6.69
C ASP A 52 0.15 -20.21 8.20
N PRO A 53 -0.26 -21.21 9.00
CA PRO A 53 0.03 -21.25 10.44
C PRO A 53 1.52 -21.08 10.78
N PHE A 54 2.43 -21.43 9.88
CA PHE A 54 3.87 -21.23 10.06
C PHE A 54 4.25 -19.74 10.20
N TYR A 55 3.65 -18.86 9.40
CA TYR A 55 3.98 -17.43 9.40
C TYR A 55 3.15 -16.61 10.39
N ARG A 56 2.09 -17.18 10.99
CA ARG A 56 1.26 -16.46 11.98
C ARG A 56 2.08 -15.98 13.18
N GLN A 57 2.96 -16.83 13.72
CA GLN A 57 3.78 -16.43 14.87
C GLN A 57 4.72 -15.25 14.56
N LEU A 58 5.21 -15.16 13.32
CA LEU A 58 6.04 -14.04 12.88
C LEU A 58 5.21 -12.77 12.71
N LEU A 59 4.00 -12.87 12.14
CA LEU A 59 3.09 -11.74 12.02
C LEU A 59 2.59 -11.24 13.38
N ASP A 60 2.35 -12.13 14.34
CA ASP A 60 1.95 -11.77 15.71
C ASP A 60 3.09 -11.04 16.43
N LYS A 61 4.32 -11.54 16.30
CA LYS A 61 5.53 -10.88 16.82
C LYS A 61 5.76 -9.50 16.18
N CYS A 62 5.49 -9.37 14.89
CA CYS A 62 5.67 -8.14 14.12
C CYS A 62 4.36 -7.34 13.95
N SER A 63 3.36 -7.58 14.80
CA SER A 63 2.02 -7.00 14.67
C SER A 63 2.01 -5.47 14.71
N LYS A 64 3.03 -4.84 15.31
CA LYS A 64 3.23 -3.39 15.32
C LYS A 64 3.58 -2.80 13.94
N ILE A 65 4.14 -3.60 13.03
CA ILE A 65 4.66 -3.16 11.73
C ILE A 65 3.56 -3.10 10.66
N TYR A 66 2.58 -4.02 10.74
CA TYR A 66 1.51 -4.15 9.73
C TYR A 66 0.14 -3.63 10.22
N GLN A 67 0.11 -2.91 11.33
CA GLN A 67 -1.12 -2.29 11.81
C GLN A 67 -1.60 -1.23 10.82
N THR A 68 -2.81 -1.44 10.31
CA THR A 68 -3.44 -0.68 9.23
C THR A 68 -3.90 0.71 9.69
N GLN A 69 -4.01 0.90 11.00
CA GLN A 69 -4.15 2.21 11.60
C GLN A 69 -2.92 2.46 12.45
N PRO A 70 -2.05 3.40 12.07
CA PRO A 70 -1.00 3.84 12.94
C PRO A 70 -1.66 4.59 14.09
N LYS A 71 -2.00 3.88 15.17
CA LYS A 71 -1.85 4.44 16.51
C LYS A 71 -0.35 4.50 16.79
N LEU A 72 0.39 5.24 15.95
CA LEU A 72 1.75 5.58 16.31
C LEU A 72 1.56 6.54 17.49
N PRO A 73 1.98 6.17 18.71
CA PRO A 73 2.24 7.24 19.67
C PRO A 73 3.16 8.21 18.95
N CYS A 74 2.81 9.49 18.96
CA CYS A 74 3.74 10.55 18.61
C CYS A 74 5.01 10.24 19.39
N VAL A 75 6.01 9.62 18.74
CA VAL A 75 7.28 9.36 19.38
C VAL A 75 7.83 10.76 19.54
N PRO A 76 7.98 11.27 20.77
CA PRO A 76 8.53 12.60 20.96
C PRO A 76 9.95 12.55 20.40
N SER A 77 10.11 13.03 19.17
CA SER A 77 11.40 13.25 18.58
C SER A 77 12.03 14.37 19.40
N ALA A 78 13.23 14.13 19.91
CA ALA A 78 14.00 15.17 20.58
C ALA A 78 14.31 16.36 19.63
N VAL A 79 14.11 16.16 18.32
CA VAL A 79 14.38 17.14 17.26
C VAL A 79 13.08 17.53 16.58
N THR A 80 12.79 18.84 16.56
CA THR A 80 11.70 19.44 15.78
C THR A 80 12.30 20.15 14.55
N HIS A 81 11.78 19.86 13.37
CA HIS A 81 12.21 20.52 12.14
C HIS A 81 11.53 21.89 12.00
N HIS A 82 12.32 22.96 11.92
CA HIS A 82 11.83 24.31 11.63
C HIS A 82 12.21 24.71 10.21
N ILE A 83 11.21 24.90 9.34
CA ILE A 83 11.40 25.34 7.96
C ILE A 83 11.22 26.86 7.91
N ILE A 84 12.29 27.58 7.58
CA ILE A 84 12.25 29.04 7.39
C ILE A 84 11.97 29.32 5.92
N THR A 85 10.83 29.95 5.64
CA THR A 85 10.50 30.46 4.29
C THR A 85 10.68 31.97 4.26
N THR A 86 11.59 32.48 3.44
CA THR A 86 11.83 33.92 3.22
C THR A 86 10.91 34.54 2.18
N GLU A 87 10.36 33.72 1.28
CA GLU A 87 9.51 34.18 0.19
C GLU A 87 8.06 34.47 0.63
N PRO A 88 7.34 35.34 -0.10
CA PRO A 88 5.92 35.58 0.13
C PRO A 88 5.09 34.29 0.07
N SER A 89 4.07 34.21 0.92
CA SER A 89 3.24 33.02 1.01
C SER A 89 2.43 32.80 -0.26
N VAL A 90 2.51 31.59 -0.82
CA VAL A 90 1.76 31.21 -2.02
C VAL A 90 0.32 30.85 -1.62
N LEU A 91 -0.64 31.53 -2.24
CA LEU A 91 -2.06 31.22 -2.10
C LEU A 91 -2.59 30.65 -3.41
N SER A 92 -3.34 29.57 -3.32
CA SER A 92 -4.01 28.96 -4.45
C SER A 92 -5.50 28.80 -4.17
N LYS A 93 -6.31 28.93 -5.22
CA LYS A 93 -7.75 28.72 -5.11
C LYS A 93 -8.04 27.24 -4.82
N ALA A 94 -8.96 26.99 -3.89
CA ALA A 94 -9.44 25.65 -3.62
C ALA A 94 -10.05 25.01 -4.87
N ARG A 95 -9.71 23.74 -5.12
CA ARG A 95 -10.31 22.95 -6.20
C ARG A 95 -11.67 22.43 -5.75
N LEU A 96 -12.68 22.56 -6.61
CA LEU A 96 -13.99 21.94 -6.36
C LEU A 96 -13.86 20.42 -6.39
N LEU A 97 -14.37 19.77 -5.36
CA LEU A 97 -14.45 18.31 -5.25
C LEU A 97 -15.90 17.88 -5.42
N ALA A 98 -16.12 16.74 -6.06
CA ALA A 98 -17.43 16.10 -6.08
C ALA A 98 -17.90 15.80 -4.64
N PRO A 99 -19.21 15.82 -4.35
CA PRO A 99 -19.73 15.68 -2.99
C PRO A 99 -19.21 14.44 -2.24
N GLY A 100 -19.10 13.29 -2.93
CA GLY A 100 -18.56 12.06 -2.35
C GLY A 100 -17.08 12.18 -1.96
N LYS A 101 -16.24 12.75 -2.84
CA LYS A 101 -14.81 12.99 -2.59
C LYS A 101 -14.60 14.03 -1.48
N LEU A 102 -15.43 15.06 -1.43
CA LEU A 102 -15.39 16.08 -0.38
C LEU A 102 -15.69 15.46 0.99
N ARG A 103 -16.70 14.58 1.09
CA ARG A 103 -17.04 13.88 2.33
C ARG A 103 -15.91 12.96 2.80
N LEU A 104 -15.33 12.18 1.89
CA LEU A 104 -14.19 11.32 2.20
C LEU A 104 -12.99 12.11 2.70
N ALA A 105 -12.63 13.19 2.00
CA ALA A 105 -11.52 14.05 2.40
C ALA A 105 -11.75 14.65 3.80
N LYS A 106 -12.95 15.18 4.07
CA LYS A 106 -13.28 15.75 5.39
C LYS A 106 -13.12 14.73 6.52
N ASN A 107 -13.71 13.54 6.37
CA ASN A 107 -13.61 12.50 7.39
C ASN A 107 -12.16 12.09 7.66
N GLU A 108 -11.32 12.02 6.61
CA GLU A 108 -9.90 11.69 6.78
C GLU A 108 -9.15 12.82 7.50
N PHE A 109 -9.40 14.09 7.16
CA PHE A 109 -8.80 15.22 7.88
C PHE A 109 -9.24 15.27 9.35
N ASP A 110 -10.51 15.01 9.65
CA ASP A 110 -11.00 14.96 11.04
C ASP A 110 -10.32 13.83 11.83
N ASN A 111 -10.10 12.67 11.19
CA ASN A 111 -9.34 11.56 11.76
C ASN A 111 -7.87 11.95 12.00
N MET A 112 -7.20 12.56 11.03
CA MET A 112 -5.81 13.01 11.16
C MET A 112 -5.64 14.08 12.27
N MET A 113 -6.62 14.97 12.43
CA MET A 113 -6.66 15.95 13.52
C MET A 113 -6.81 15.25 14.87
N GLY A 114 -7.70 14.25 14.98
CA GLY A 114 -7.87 13.47 16.21
C GLY A 114 -6.65 12.60 16.58
N LEU A 115 -5.82 12.26 15.59
CA LEU A 115 -4.53 11.59 15.77
C LEU A 115 -3.37 12.57 16.00
N GLU A 116 -3.61 13.88 16.05
CA GLU A 116 -2.61 14.94 16.19
C GLU A 116 -1.52 14.92 15.09
N VAL A 117 -1.82 14.31 13.93
CA VAL A 117 -0.91 14.25 12.77
C VAL A 117 -0.90 15.58 12.00
N VAL A 118 -2.05 16.28 12.00
CA VAL A 118 -2.23 17.57 11.33
C VAL A 118 -2.73 18.59 12.35
N GLN A 119 -2.26 19.82 12.21
CA GLN A 119 -2.69 20.98 12.99
C GLN A 119 -3.07 22.13 12.04
N PRO A 120 -3.95 23.06 12.44
CA PRO A 120 -4.19 24.28 11.69
C PRO A 120 -2.89 25.06 11.42
N PRO A 121 -2.71 25.62 10.21
CA PRO A 121 -1.47 26.26 9.83
C PRO A 121 -1.26 27.59 10.59
N ASN A 122 -0.01 27.86 10.96
CA ASN A 122 0.37 29.12 11.63
C ASN A 122 0.58 30.29 10.66
N ARG A 123 0.52 30.06 9.34
CA ARG A 123 0.71 31.09 8.30
C ARG A 123 -0.28 30.88 7.14
N PRO A 124 -0.70 31.95 6.45
CA PRO A 124 -1.66 31.87 5.36
C PRO A 124 -1.00 31.35 4.08
N SER A 125 -0.89 30.02 3.93
CA SER A 125 -0.42 29.33 2.72
C SER A 125 -1.47 28.31 2.28
N SER A 126 -1.65 28.12 0.97
CA SER A 126 -2.61 27.13 0.46
C SER A 126 -2.16 26.48 -0.84
N SER A 127 -2.31 25.16 -0.90
CA SER A 127 -2.14 24.33 -2.10
C SER A 127 -3.42 23.52 -2.36
N PRO A 128 -3.83 23.28 -3.61
CA PRO A 128 -5.10 22.62 -3.90
C PRO A 128 -5.01 21.11 -3.69
N LEU A 129 -5.97 20.54 -2.93
CA LEU A 129 -6.07 19.11 -2.70
C LEU A 129 -6.48 18.35 -3.97
N ARG A 130 -5.84 17.20 -4.21
CA ARG A 130 -6.23 16.23 -5.24
C ARG A 130 -6.63 14.93 -4.56
N VAL A 131 -7.85 14.45 -4.86
CA VAL A 131 -8.35 13.16 -4.40
C VAL A 131 -8.39 12.21 -5.59
N GLY A 132 -7.57 11.16 -5.55
CA GLY A 132 -7.48 10.15 -6.60
C GLY A 132 -8.80 9.41 -6.80
N ASP A 133 -8.98 8.85 -8.00
CA ASP A 133 -10.04 7.89 -8.29
C ASP A 133 -9.50 6.50 -7.92
N GLY A 134 -10.15 5.85 -6.95
CA GLY A 134 -9.82 4.51 -6.47
C GLY A 134 -10.60 3.41 -7.19
#